data_AF-A0A897N9D7-F1
#
_entry.id   AF-A0A897N9D7-F1
#
_cell.length_a   1.000
_cell.length_b   1.000
_cell.length_c   1.000
_cell.angle_alpha   90.00
_cell.angle_beta   90.00
_cell.angle_gamma   90.00
#
_symmetry.space_group_name_H-M   'P 1'
#
loop_
_entity.id
_entity.type
_entity.pdbx_description
1 polymer ?
#
loop_
_entity_poly.entity_id
_entity_poly.type
_entity_poly.pdbx_seq_one_letter_code
_entity_poly.pdbx_strand_id
1 'polypeptide(L)'
;MPHTCEDCGAEFETLSSLRLHDGPDDEPTRDDEWFEERRAEIRKQRRETARRVKRNASHELTDAIDQAQRGEEMAVYQALAQYERHLSEEWAKGEDGEYWGFHRVFYGPVVGSLEPFVKREGWSWLLDVLEAYWPDATYDFETYPEHEDFGGAERGDFEEYPHVSHVLATVTGKQLVRTRRADGVRAAPADALDYLLEFHRHPGDQHPWIDSMSYGWGIGHPDHPFEDTIETLVDGEYEIWVSTAIEHAMHADQHAATDLVEALFAAGIVTDPAQILHLLGRIDDGYPPDTSDHWDWGSLLPEFHADGFDWDPVVRDRLRAVVVDCGLARQLPDDWEFTDIVL
;
A
#
# COMPACT_ATOMS: atom_id res chain seq x y z
N MET A 1 -40.98 16.48 31.23
CA MET A 1 -40.79 17.62 30.31
C MET A 1 -40.85 17.03 28.91
N PRO A 2 -41.59 17.62 27.96
CA PRO A 2 -41.57 17.12 26.58
C PRO A 2 -40.14 17.22 26.03
N HIS A 3 -39.71 16.20 25.29
CA HIS A 3 -38.41 16.15 24.61
C HIS A 3 -38.63 16.46 23.14
N THR A 4 -37.90 17.41 22.57
CA THR A 4 -38.11 17.87 21.20
C THR A 4 -36.96 17.39 20.31
N CYS A 5 -37.28 16.83 19.14
CA CYS A 5 -36.29 16.55 18.10
C CYS A 5 -35.75 17.88 17.55
N GLU A 6 -34.44 18.06 17.56
CA GLU A 6 -33.79 19.31 17.11
C GLU A 6 -33.91 19.49 15.59
N ASP A 7 -34.01 18.39 14.83
CA ASP A 7 -34.01 18.40 13.37
C ASP A 7 -35.40 18.71 12.78
N CYS A 8 -36.47 18.17 13.36
CA CYS A 8 -37.83 18.32 12.81
C CYS A 8 -38.84 18.99 13.76
N GLY A 9 -38.44 19.33 14.99
CA GLY A 9 -39.29 20.01 15.97
C GLY A 9 -40.41 19.16 16.58
N ALA A 10 -40.41 17.84 16.36
CA ALA A 10 -41.43 16.95 16.93
C ALA A 10 -41.24 16.77 18.44
N GLU A 11 -42.33 16.81 19.20
CA GLU A 11 -42.32 16.63 20.67
C GLU A 11 -42.67 15.19 21.07
N PHE A 12 -41.89 14.64 22.00
CA PHE A 12 -42.00 13.28 22.51
C PHE A 12 -42.15 13.27 24.02
N GLU A 13 -43.03 12.40 24.53
CA GLU A 13 -43.29 12.27 25.97
C GLU A 13 -42.15 11.55 26.70
N THR A 14 -41.30 10.79 26.00
CA THR A 14 -40.17 10.04 26.58
C THR A 14 -38.91 10.12 25.71
N LEU A 15 -37.72 10.09 26.35
CA LEU A 15 -36.42 10.04 25.66
C LEU A 15 -36.27 8.80 24.76
N SER A 16 -36.87 7.67 25.15
CA SER A 16 -36.83 6.46 24.34
C SER A 16 -37.57 6.63 23.01
N SER A 17 -38.68 7.37 23.01
CA SER A 17 -39.42 7.70 21.79
C SER A 17 -38.67 8.67 20.89
N LEU A 18 -37.91 9.63 21.46
CA LEU A 18 -37.03 10.52 20.70
C LEU A 18 -35.86 9.75 20.06
N ARG A 19 -35.26 8.78 20.77
CA ARG A 19 -34.13 7.99 20.25
C ARG A 19 -34.48 7.03 19.11
N LEU A 20 -35.75 6.64 19.01
CA LEU A 20 -36.27 5.75 17.96
C LEU A 20 -36.97 6.54 16.84
N HIS A 21 -36.89 7.86 16.89
CA HIS A 21 -37.47 8.72 15.88
C HIS A 21 -36.49 8.87 14.71
N ASP A 22 -36.81 8.22 13.60
CA ASP A 22 -36.20 8.51 12.31
C ASP A 22 -36.75 9.86 11.82
N GLY A 23 -35.93 10.90 11.88
CA GLY A 23 -36.21 12.19 11.26
C GLY A 23 -36.25 12.06 9.72
N PRO A 24 -36.75 13.07 8.99
CA PRO A 24 -36.58 13.07 7.54
C PRO A 24 -35.08 13.07 7.23
N ASP A 25 -34.61 12.12 6.41
CA ASP A 25 -33.26 12.12 5.86
C ASP A 25 -32.94 13.53 5.35
N ASP A 26 -31.80 14.09 5.74
CA ASP A 26 -31.33 15.38 5.23
C ASP A 26 -31.37 15.33 3.69
N GLU A 27 -32.14 16.24 3.08
CA GLU A 27 -32.08 16.41 1.62
C GLU A 27 -30.61 16.67 1.25
N PRO A 28 -30.06 15.96 0.25
CA PRO A 28 -28.65 16.09 -0.10
C PRO A 28 -28.34 17.56 -0.33
N THR A 29 -27.33 18.06 0.37
CA THR A 29 -27.00 19.47 0.26
C THR A 29 -26.56 19.78 -1.18
N ARG A 30 -26.67 21.04 -1.58
CA ARG A 30 -26.17 21.48 -2.89
C ARG A 30 -24.68 21.14 -3.08
N ASP A 31 -23.93 21.09 -1.99
CA ASP A 31 -22.53 20.69 -1.99
C ASP A 31 -22.41 19.17 -2.24
N ASP A 32 -23.24 18.33 -1.62
CA ASP A 32 -23.29 16.88 -1.88
C ASP A 32 -23.65 16.57 -3.34
N GLU A 33 -24.65 17.25 -3.90
CA GLU A 33 -25.03 17.13 -5.32
C GLU A 33 -23.89 17.54 -6.25
N TRP A 34 -23.17 18.62 -5.92
CA TRP A 34 -22.01 19.08 -6.69
C TRP A 34 -20.84 18.08 -6.60
N PHE A 35 -20.57 17.52 -5.43
CA PHE A 35 -19.56 16.46 -5.25
C PHE A 35 -19.94 15.19 -6.01
N GLU A 36 -21.21 14.82 -6.05
CA GLU A 36 -21.71 13.70 -6.85
C GLU A 36 -21.60 13.95 -8.35
N GLU A 37 -21.97 15.13 -8.84
CA GLU A 37 -21.85 15.52 -10.24
C GLU A 37 -20.39 15.49 -10.68
N ARG A 38 -19.48 16.05 -9.87
CA ARG A 38 -18.04 16.02 -10.14
C ARG A 38 -17.48 14.59 -10.12
N ARG A 39 -17.92 13.74 -9.18
CA ARG A 39 -17.56 12.31 -9.17
C ARG A 39 -18.08 11.59 -10.42
N ALA A 40 -19.28 11.90 -10.87
CA ALA A 40 -19.86 11.32 -12.09
C ALA A 40 -19.10 11.77 -13.35
N GLU A 41 -18.71 13.03 -13.43
CA GLU A 41 -17.87 13.57 -14.51
C GLU A 41 -16.51 12.88 -14.55
N ILE A 42 -15.81 12.76 -13.42
CA ILE A 42 -14.53 12.05 -13.32
C ILE A 42 -14.69 10.58 -13.78
N ARG A 43 -15.76 9.90 -13.34
CA ARG A 43 -16.05 8.51 -13.78
C ARG A 43 -16.28 8.44 -15.30
N LYS A 44 -16.99 9.42 -15.87
CA LYS A 44 -17.24 9.50 -17.32
C LYS A 44 -15.94 9.71 -18.09
N GLN A 45 -15.11 10.68 -17.69
CA GLN A 45 -13.80 10.94 -18.29
C GLN A 45 -12.88 9.72 -18.22
N ARG A 46 -12.85 9.03 -17.07
CA ARG A 46 -12.10 7.75 -16.90
C ARG A 46 -12.59 6.67 -17.86
N ARG A 47 -13.91 6.52 -18.06
CA ARG A 47 -14.48 5.56 -19.02
C ARG A 47 -14.15 5.89 -20.46
N GLU A 48 -14.17 7.17 -20.83
CA GLU A 48 -13.82 7.63 -22.18
C GLU A 48 -12.34 7.38 -22.49
N THR A 49 -11.47 7.73 -21.54
CA THR A 49 -10.03 7.44 -21.58
C THR A 49 -9.77 5.94 -21.71
N ALA A 50 -10.37 5.12 -20.85
CA ALA A 50 -10.22 3.67 -20.89
C ALA A 50 -10.64 3.08 -22.26
N ARG A 51 -11.71 3.59 -22.86
CA ARG A 51 -12.14 3.16 -24.20
C ARG A 51 -11.17 3.61 -25.29
N ARG A 52 -10.58 4.80 -25.19
CA ARG A 52 -9.56 5.30 -26.12
C ARG A 52 -8.30 4.43 -26.03
N VAL A 53 -7.79 4.23 -24.83
CA VAL A 53 -6.64 3.37 -24.52
C VAL A 53 -6.85 1.95 -25.06
N LYS A 54 -7.99 1.30 -24.76
CA LYS A 54 -8.27 -0.06 -25.26
C LYS A 54 -8.31 -0.15 -26.79
N ARG A 55 -8.77 0.89 -27.49
CA ARG A 55 -8.78 0.92 -28.96
C ARG A 55 -7.39 1.15 -29.56
N ASN A 56 -6.53 1.85 -28.83
CA ASN A 56 -5.19 2.21 -29.26
C ASN A 56 -4.14 1.19 -28.84
N ALA A 57 -4.46 0.29 -27.90
CA ALA A 57 -3.60 -0.78 -27.46
C ALA A 57 -3.20 -1.68 -28.64
N SER A 58 -1.94 -2.08 -28.68
CA SER A 58 -1.46 -2.99 -29.71
C SER A 58 -2.14 -4.36 -29.59
N HIS A 59 -2.41 -4.97 -30.75
CA HIS A 59 -2.91 -6.35 -30.82
C HIS A 59 -1.92 -7.32 -30.16
N GLU A 60 -0.61 -7.04 -30.27
CA GLU A 60 0.46 -7.83 -29.65
C GLU A 60 0.32 -7.87 -28.13
N LEU A 61 0.09 -6.73 -27.47
CA LEU A 61 -0.13 -6.68 -26.03
C LEU A 61 -1.39 -7.44 -25.62
N THR A 62 -2.52 -7.18 -26.29
CA THR A 62 -3.79 -7.81 -25.92
C THR A 62 -3.76 -9.32 -26.14
N ASP A 63 -3.14 -9.79 -27.22
CA ASP A 63 -2.96 -11.21 -27.50
C ASP A 63 -2.05 -11.88 -26.48
N ALA A 64 -0.94 -11.23 -26.12
CA ALA A 64 0.01 -11.75 -25.14
C ALA A 64 -0.66 -11.90 -23.76
N ILE A 65 -1.42 -10.90 -23.31
CA ILE A 65 -2.21 -10.99 -22.08
C ILE A 65 -3.20 -12.16 -22.15
N ASP A 66 -3.95 -12.26 -23.25
CA ASP A 66 -4.94 -13.31 -23.46
C ASP A 66 -4.33 -14.73 -23.46
N GLN A 67 -3.17 -14.91 -24.09
CA GLN A 67 -2.44 -16.18 -24.14
C GLN A 67 -1.82 -16.52 -22.78
N ALA A 68 -1.24 -15.53 -22.09
CA ALA A 68 -0.71 -15.70 -20.75
C ALA A 68 -1.80 -16.15 -19.76
N GLN A 69 -2.99 -15.54 -19.81
CA GLN A 69 -4.15 -15.95 -19.00
C GLN A 69 -4.63 -17.38 -19.32
N ARG A 70 -4.34 -17.92 -20.52
CA ARG A 70 -4.59 -19.32 -20.88
C ARG A 70 -3.49 -20.28 -20.45
N GLY A 71 -2.43 -19.78 -19.81
CA GLY A 71 -1.33 -20.57 -19.28
C GLY A 71 -0.13 -20.70 -20.20
N GLU A 72 0.00 -19.86 -21.24
CA GLU A 72 1.17 -19.85 -22.13
C GLU A 72 2.32 -19.01 -21.53
N GLU A 73 3.41 -19.65 -21.15
CA GLU A 73 4.53 -19.00 -20.44
C GLU A 73 5.22 -17.92 -21.26
N MET A 74 5.53 -18.21 -22.53
CA MET A 74 6.18 -17.22 -23.40
C MET A 74 5.35 -15.96 -23.60
N ALA A 75 4.01 -16.08 -23.49
CA ALA A 75 3.12 -14.95 -23.58
C ALA A 75 3.20 -14.04 -22.34
N VAL A 76 3.62 -14.55 -21.18
CA VAL A 76 3.86 -13.73 -19.98
C VAL A 76 5.01 -12.76 -20.22
N TYR A 77 6.15 -13.26 -20.71
CA TYR A 77 7.30 -12.42 -21.05
C TYR A 77 6.94 -11.39 -22.14
N GLN A 78 6.15 -11.79 -23.14
CA GLN A 78 5.66 -10.88 -24.17
C GLN A 78 4.73 -9.80 -23.59
N ALA A 79 3.83 -10.17 -22.66
CA ALA A 79 2.93 -9.23 -22.02
C ALA A 79 3.72 -8.19 -21.20
N LEU A 80 4.72 -8.63 -20.42
CA LEU A 80 5.59 -7.73 -19.64
C LEU A 80 6.38 -6.80 -20.56
N ALA A 81 7.05 -7.33 -21.59
CA ALA A 81 7.84 -6.52 -22.51
C ALA A 81 7.00 -5.51 -23.31
N GLN A 82 5.79 -5.91 -23.74
CA GLN A 82 4.88 -5.00 -24.44
C GLN A 82 4.30 -3.95 -23.49
N TYR A 83 3.98 -4.33 -22.25
CA TYR A 83 3.46 -3.41 -21.24
C TYR A 83 4.50 -2.36 -20.86
N GLU A 84 5.73 -2.79 -20.54
CA GLU A 84 6.89 -1.92 -20.32
C GLU A 84 7.01 -0.92 -21.47
N ARG A 85 7.19 -1.43 -22.69
CA ARG A 85 7.42 -0.60 -23.87
C ARG A 85 6.32 0.44 -24.09
N HIS A 86 5.05 0.07 -23.94
CA HIS A 86 3.96 1.04 -24.12
C HIS A 86 3.96 2.09 -23.02
N LEU A 87 4.25 1.72 -21.77
CA LEU A 87 4.38 2.70 -20.69
C LEU A 87 5.54 3.66 -20.96
N SER A 88 6.73 3.17 -21.35
CA SER A 88 7.85 4.05 -21.70
C SER A 88 7.52 4.95 -22.90
N GLU A 89 6.83 4.43 -23.92
CA GLU A 89 6.37 5.22 -25.08
C GLU A 89 5.35 6.29 -24.69
N GLU A 90 4.43 6.01 -23.77
CA GLU A 90 3.48 7.01 -23.25
C GLU A 90 4.15 8.03 -22.34
N TRP A 91 5.13 7.61 -21.52
CA TRP A 91 5.92 8.50 -20.66
C TRP A 91 6.70 9.51 -21.49
N ALA A 92 7.36 9.05 -22.58
CA ALA A 92 8.14 9.90 -23.48
C ALA A 92 7.31 10.99 -24.21
N LYS A 93 5.97 10.90 -24.20
CA LYS A 93 5.07 11.92 -24.76
C LYS A 93 4.76 13.06 -23.78
N GLY A 94 5.17 12.97 -22.51
CA GLY A 94 4.92 13.98 -21.50
C GLY A 94 3.43 14.26 -21.28
N GLU A 95 3.03 15.54 -21.29
CA GLU A 95 1.64 15.96 -21.06
C GLU A 95 0.63 15.44 -22.10
N ASP A 96 1.10 15.11 -23.31
CA ASP A 96 0.26 14.54 -24.37
C ASP A 96 0.12 13.01 -24.26
N GLY A 97 0.84 12.39 -23.32
CA GLY A 97 0.84 10.95 -23.06
C GLY A 97 -0.36 10.48 -22.26
N GLU A 98 -0.74 9.22 -22.46
CA GLU A 98 -1.83 8.56 -21.74
C GLU A 98 -1.31 7.55 -20.70
N TYR A 99 -0.10 7.77 -20.16
CA TYR A 99 0.60 6.83 -19.26
C TYR A 99 -0.32 6.25 -18.18
N TRP A 100 -0.94 7.11 -17.37
CA TRP A 100 -1.84 6.68 -16.29
C TRP A 100 -3.18 6.12 -16.79
N GLY A 101 -3.61 6.53 -17.98
CA GLY A 101 -4.79 5.96 -18.66
C GLY A 101 -4.52 4.53 -19.11
N PHE A 102 -3.34 4.28 -19.67
CA PHE A 102 -2.84 2.98 -20.10
C PHE A 102 -2.60 2.06 -18.90
N HIS A 103 -1.83 2.53 -17.91
CA HIS A 103 -1.58 1.82 -16.66
C HIS A 103 -2.89 1.31 -16.04
N ARG A 104 -3.85 2.21 -15.79
CA ARG A 104 -5.15 1.87 -15.16
C ARG A 104 -5.96 0.81 -15.91
N VAL A 105 -5.79 0.70 -17.23
CA VAL A 105 -6.53 -0.27 -18.05
C VAL A 105 -5.87 -1.65 -18.04
N PHE A 106 -4.54 -1.69 -18.10
CA PHE A 106 -3.79 -2.91 -18.37
C PHE A 106 -3.04 -3.48 -17.16
N TYR A 107 -2.85 -2.69 -16.09
CA TYR A 107 -2.19 -3.12 -14.85
C TYR A 107 -2.79 -4.42 -14.29
N GLY A 108 -4.09 -4.42 -13.94
CA GLY A 108 -4.78 -5.62 -13.44
C GLY A 108 -4.71 -6.84 -14.37
N PRO A 109 -5.00 -6.70 -15.68
CA PRO A 109 -4.83 -7.80 -16.63
C PRO A 109 -3.41 -8.39 -16.69
N VAL A 110 -2.37 -7.56 -16.59
CA VAL A 110 -0.97 -8.01 -16.60
C VAL A 110 -0.61 -8.69 -15.27
N VAL A 111 -0.99 -8.11 -14.12
CA VAL A 111 -0.86 -8.76 -12.79
C VAL A 111 -1.53 -10.14 -12.80
N GLY A 112 -2.78 -10.21 -13.26
CA GLY A 112 -3.54 -11.46 -13.32
C GLY A 112 -3.01 -12.49 -14.32
N SER A 113 -2.20 -12.05 -15.30
CA SER A 113 -1.50 -12.95 -16.23
C SER A 113 -0.24 -13.55 -15.62
N LEU A 114 0.47 -12.76 -14.80
CA LEU A 114 1.73 -13.14 -14.17
C LEU A 114 1.53 -14.02 -12.93
N GLU A 115 0.55 -13.68 -12.09
CA GLU A 115 0.32 -14.31 -10.79
C GLU A 115 0.15 -15.85 -10.84
N PRO A 116 -0.58 -16.47 -11.80
CA PRO A 116 -0.68 -17.92 -11.88
C PRO A 116 0.66 -18.63 -12.13
N PHE A 117 1.59 -17.98 -12.83
CA PHE A 117 2.92 -18.53 -13.10
C PHE A 117 3.81 -18.44 -11.86
N VAL A 118 3.79 -17.29 -11.17
CA VAL A 118 4.49 -17.14 -9.89
C VAL A 118 4.04 -18.21 -8.88
N LYS A 119 2.73 -18.49 -8.81
CA LYS A 119 2.21 -19.56 -7.94
C LYS A 119 2.64 -20.97 -8.34
N ARG A 120 2.88 -21.21 -9.64
CA ARG A 120 3.20 -22.53 -10.18
C ARG A 120 4.70 -22.83 -10.17
N GLU A 121 5.49 -21.86 -10.61
CA GLU A 121 6.94 -21.98 -10.78
C GLU A 121 7.72 -21.51 -9.53
N GLY A 122 7.12 -20.66 -8.70
CA GLY A 122 7.71 -20.20 -7.43
C GLY A 122 8.80 -19.14 -7.60
N TRP A 123 9.63 -19.00 -6.56
CA TRP A 123 10.62 -17.93 -6.44
C TRP A 123 11.68 -17.92 -7.52
N SER A 124 12.23 -19.08 -7.92
CA SER A 124 13.30 -19.11 -8.91
C SER A 124 12.89 -18.45 -10.22
N TRP A 125 11.65 -18.72 -10.67
CA TRP A 125 11.12 -18.13 -11.89
C TRP A 125 10.81 -16.64 -11.72
N LEU A 126 10.25 -16.24 -10.57
CA LEU A 126 9.98 -14.83 -10.30
C LEU A 126 11.29 -14.02 -10.24
N LEU A 127 12.33 -14.53 -9.57
CA LEU A 127 13.63 -13.87 -9.49
C LEU A 127 14.26 -13.66 -10.87
N ASP A 128 14.19 -14.65 -11.77
CA ASP A 128 14.66 -14.49 -13.16
C ASP A 128 13.91 -13.33 -13.89
N VAL A 129 12.62 -13.13 -13.58
CA VAL A 129 11.84 -12.00 -14.12
C VAL A 129 12.26 -10.68 -13.46
N LEU A 130 12.47 -10.66 -12.15
CA LEU A 130 12.91 -9.46 -11.43
C LEU A 130 14.29 -9.01 -11.90
N GLU A 131 15.23 -9.93 -12.10
CA GLU A 131 16.58 -9.62 -12.61
C GLU A 131 16.52 -8.93 -13.99
N ALA A 132 15.59 -9.31 -14.86
CA ALA A 132 15.42 -8.69 -16.17
C ALA A 132 14.87 -7.26 -16.12
N TYR A 133 14.28 -6.85 -15.00
CA TYR A 133 13.66 -5.55 -14.76
C TYR A 133 14.08 -4.98 -13.39
N TRP A 134 15.33 -5.22 -13.01
CA TRP A 134 15.88 -4.63 -11.80
C TRP A 134 16.03 -3.12 -12.02
N PRO A 135 15.65 -2.26 -11.05
CA PRO A 135 15.89 -0.83 -11.17
C PRO A 135 17.38 -0.52 -11.34
N ASP A 136 17.69 0.46 -12.19
CA ASP A 136 19.06 1.01 -12.26
C ASP A 136 19.30 2.04 -11.15
N ALA A 137 18.24 2.43 -10.43
CA ALA A 137 18.31 3.24 -9.23
C ALA A 137 19.24 2.56 -8.22
N THR A 138 20.17 3.32 -7.64
CA THR A 138 21.06 2.83 -6.60
C THR A 138 21.08 3.80 -5.44
N TYR A 139 21.01 3.27 -4.23
CA TYR A 139 21.08 4.08 -3.02
C TYR A 139 22.22 3.63 -2.11
N ASP A 140 23.07 4.58 -1.73
CA ASP A 140 24.19 4.34 -0.83
C ASP A 140 23.89 4.88 0.57
N PHE A 141 23.37 4.02 1.44
CA PHE A 141 23.03 4.31 2.84
C PHE A 141 24.17 4.95 3.66
N GLU A 142 25.45 4.85 3.24
CA GLU A 142 26.56 5.50 3.94
C GLU A 142 26.72 6.99 3.57
N THR A 143 26.17 7.41 2.43
CA THR A 143 26.18 8.81 1.96
C THR A 143 24.85 9.54 2.22
N TYR A 144 23.97 8.94 3.03
CA TYR A 144 22.58 9.36 3.32
C TYR A 144 22.30 10.59 4.22
N PRO A 145 23.24 11.27 4.92
CA PRO A 145 22.81 12.17 6.01
C PRO A 145 22.33 13.56 5.56
N GLU A 146 22.26 13.86 4.26
CA GLU A 146 21.66 15.11 3.78
C GLU A 146 20.36 14.79 3.05
N HIS A 147 19.26 14.85 3.81
CA HIS A 147 17.94 15.09 3.24
C HIS A 147 17.99 16.27 2.29
N GLU A 148 17.56 16.07 1.06
CA GLU A 148 17.08 17.19 0.27
C GLU A 148 15.69 17.54 0.83
N ASP A 149 15.47 18.82 1.16
CA ASP A 149 14.20 19.31 1.71
C ASP A 149 13.00 18.68 0.98
N PHE A 150 12.00 18.21 1.71
CA PHE A 150 10.74 17.73 1.15
C PHE A 150 10.19 18.74 0.12
N GLY A 151 10.10 18.35 -1.16
CA GLY A 151 9.75 19.23 -2.29
C GLY A 151 10.93 19.71 -3.15
N GLY A 152 12.15 19.25 -2.89
CA GLY A 152 13.32 19.33 -3.77
C GLY A 152 13.22 18.36 -4.97
N ALA A 153 14.19 18.42 -5.89
CA ALA A 153 14.23 17.50 -7.02
C ALA A 153 14.72 16.12 -6.54
N GLU A 154 13.79 15.21 -6.26
CA GLU A 154 14.09 13.82 -5.88
C GLU A 154 15.14 13.23 -6.83
N ARG A 155 16.22 12.66 -6.28
CA ARG A 155 17.34 12.09 -7.04
C ARG A 155 17.03 10.73 -7.70
N GLY A 156 15.77 10.44 -7.99
CA GLY A 156 15.39 9.33 -8.86
C GLY A 156 14.62 9.92 -10.04
N ASP A 157 15.16 9.82 -11.25
CA ASP A 157 14.33 10.03 -12.42
C ASP A 157 13.41 8.81 -12.56
N PHE A 158 12.15 9.00 -12.96
CA PHE A 158 11.26 7.90 -13.32
C PHE A 158 11.91 6.98 -14.38
N GLU A 159 12.86 7.51 -15.16
CA GLU A 159 13.66 6.79 -16.14
C GLU A 159 14.62 5.73 -15.54
N GLU A 160 14.94 5.80 -14.24
CA GLU A 160 15.81 4.84 -13.55
C GLU A 160 15.05 3.57 -13.09
N TYR A 161 13.72 3.60 -13.18
CA TYR A 161 12.85 2.48 -12.83
C TYR A 161 12.17 1.91 -14.07
N PRO A 162 12.21 0.58 -14.27
CA PRO A 162 11.37 -0.05 -15.28
C PRO A 162 9.90 0.29 -15.02
N HIS A 163 9.18 0.77 -16.03
CA HIS A 163 7.78 1.13 -15.85
C HIS A 163 6.90 -0.08 -15.50
N VAL A 164 7.30 -1.30 -15.82
CA VAL A 164 6.62 -2.54 -15.44
C VAL A 164 6.74 -2.85 -13.94
N SER A 165 7.56 -2.09 -13.19
CA SER A 165 7.73 -2.26 -11.74
C SER A 165 6.42 -2.18 -10.96
N HIS A 166 5.40 -1.46 -11.46
CA HIS A 166 4.04 -1.49 -10.88
C HIS A 166 3.55 -2.93 -10.72
N VAL A 167 3.70 -3.75 -11.76
CA VAL A 167 3.27 -5.15 -11.76
C VAL A 167 4.17 -6.02 -10.88
N LEU A 168 5.49 -5.82 -11.01
CA LEU A 168 6.48 -6.67 -10.37
C LEU A 168 6.52 -6.50 -8.85
N ALA A 169 6.44 -5.27 -8.35
CA ALA A 169 6.32 -4.99 -6.91
C ALA A 169 5.08 -5.68 -6.33
N THR A 170 3.91 -5.55 -6.97
CA THR A 170 2.66 -6.22 -6.55
C THR A 170 2.80 -7.73 -6.48
N VAL A 171 3.25 -8.39 -7.56
CA VAL A 171 3.31 -9.86 -7.55
C VAL A 171 4.36 -10.40 -6.58
N THR A 172 5.44 -9.64 -6.38
CA THR A 172 6.51 -9.96 -5.41
C THR A 172 5.97 -9.86 -4.00
N GLY A 173 5.30 -8.76 -3.65
CA GLY A 173 4.63 -8.61 -2.35
C GLY A 173 3.61 -9.72 -2.10
N LYS A 174 2.73 -10.01 -3.07
CA LYS A 174 1.75 -11.12 -2.96
C LYS A 174 2.43 -12.49 -2.76
N GLN A 175 3.57 -12.73 -3.40
CA GLN A 175 4.31 -13.98 -3.25
C GLN A 175 5.06 -14.05 -1.92
N LEU A 176 5.55 -12.92 -1.42
CA LEU A 176 6.16 -12.78 -0.11
C LEU A 176 5.18 -13.14 1.00
N VAL A 177 3.96 -12.56 0.96
CA VAL A 177 2.85 -12.90 1.86
C VAL A 177 2.57 -14.40 1.87
N ARG A 178 2.40 -15.00 0.69
CA ARG A 178 2.11 -16.44 0.56
C ARG A 178 3.21 -17.30 1.14
N THR A 179 4.45 -16.97 0.83
CA THR A 179 5.62 -17.71 1.29
C THR A 179 5.75 -17.62 2.81
N ARG A 180 5.66 -16.42 3.37
CA ARG A 180 5.72 -16.20 4.83
C ARG A 180 4.62 -16.99 5.54
N ARG A 181 3.40 -17.00 5.00
CA ARG A 181 2.26 -17.75 5.57
C ARG A 181 2.42 -19.27 5.47
N ALA A 182 2.96 -19.78 4.37
CA ALA A 182 3.06 -21.22 4.12
C ALA A 182 4.30 -21.85 4.77
N ASP A 183 5.45 -21.19 4.61
CA ASP A 183 6.78 -21.77 4.84
C ASP A 183 7.65 -20.94 5.81
N GLY A 184 7.14 -19.79 6.28
CA GLY A 184 7.85 -18.87 7.17
C GLY A 184 8.80 -17.93 6.43
N VAL A 185 9.40 -16.97 7.16
CA VAL A 185 10.23 -15.90 6.54
C VAL A 185 11.48 -16.45 5.86
N ARG A 186 12.10 -17.50 6.40
CA ARG A 186 13.34 -18.08 5.84
C ARG A 186 13.17 -18.68 4.45
N ALA A 187 11.94 -18.90 4.00
CA ALA A 187 11.64 -19.44 2.68
C ALA A 187 11.53 -18.33 1.61
N ALA A 188 11.39 -17.07 2.04
CA ALA A 188 11.47 -15.93 1.13
C ALA A 188 12.94 -15.70 0.73
N PRO A 189 13.26 -15.40 -0.54
CA PRO A 189 14.59 -14.98 -0.93
C PRO A 189 14.91 -13.56 -0.41
N ALA A 190 16.14 -13.33 0.06
CA ALA A 190 16.61 -11.99 0.41
C ALA A 190 16.54 -11.04 -0.80
N ASP A 191 16.90 -11.52 -1.99
CA ASP A 191 16.83 -10.76 -3.25
C ASP A 191 15.41 -10.20 -3.53
N ALA A 192 14.34 -10.84 -3.05
CA ALA A 192 12.99 -10.30 -3.19
C ALA A 192 12.74 -9.10 -2.26
N LEU A 193 13.37 -9.10 -1.07
CA LEU A 193 13.34 -7.97 -0.15
C LEU A 193 14.20 -6.81 -0.67
N ASP A 194 15.39 -7.12 -1.21
CA ASP A 194 16.25 -6.15 -1.89
C ASP A 194 15.50 -5.46 -3.04
N TYR A 195 14.81 -6.24 -3.89
CA TYR A 195 14.03 -5.68 -5.00
C TYR A 195 12.96 -4.69 -4.52
N LEU A 196 12.20 -5.03 -3.47
CA LEU A 196 11.17 -4.13 -2.94
C LEU A 196 11.81 -2.89 -2.31
N LEU A 197 12.94 -3.03 -1.62
CA LEU A 197 13.63 -1.91 -0.98
C LEU A 197 14.03 -0.82 -2.00
N GLU A 198 14.33 -1.16 -3.25
CA GLU A 198 14.68 -0.18 -4.28
C GLU A 198 13.60 0.88 -4.54
N PHE A 199 12.36 0.63 -4.13
CA PHE A 199 11.25 1.55 -4.37
C PHE A 199 10.94 2.48 -3.20
N HIS A 200 11.69 2.44 -2.08
CA HIS A 200 11.42 3.30 -0.91
C HIS A 200 11.46 4.81 -1.21
N ARG A 201 12.21 5.21 -2.25
CA ARG A 201 12.34 6.58 -2.78
C ARG A 201 11.81 6.72 -4.21
N HIS A 202 11.01 5.77 -4.69
CA HIS A 202 10.49 5.84 -6.05
C HIS A 202 9.80 7.19 -6.28
N PRO A 203 10.11 7.90 -7.38
CA PRO A 203 9.63 9.25 -7.59
C PRO A 203 8.12 9.26 -7.66
N GLY A 204 7.49 9.98 -6.75
CA GLY A 204 6.05 10.01 -6.57
C GLY A 204 5.44 8.78 -5.87
N ASP A 205 4.43 9.09 -5.07
CA ASP A 205 3.52 8.15 -4.41
C ASP A 205 2.67 7.40 -5.45
N GLN A 206 3.23 6.31 -5.99
CA GLN A 206 2.65 5.47 -7.04
C GLN A 206 2.68 3.99 -6.65
N HIS A 207 2.13 3.12 -7.49
CA HIS A 207 1.95 1.71 -7.15
C HIS A 207 3.24 0.96 -6.75
N PRO A 208 4.43 1.18 -7.34
CA PRO A 208 5.64 0.45 -6.94
C PRO A 208 6.09 0.92 -5.56
N TRP A 209 6.00 2.23 -5.29
CA TRP A 209 6.28 2.81 -3.98
C TRP A 209 5.34 2.22 -2.91
N ILE A 210 4.03 2.25 -3.12
CA ILE A 210 3.03 1.70 -2.18
C ILE A 210 3.25 0.19 -2.00
N ASP A 211 3.28 -0.59 -3.10
CA ASP A 211 3.34 -2.05 -3.02
C ASP A 211 4.69 -2.55 -2.50
N SER A 212 5.75 -1.76 -2.62
CA SER A 212 7.05 -2.09 -2.04
C SER A 212 7.07 -2.10 -0.52
N MET A 213 6.16 -1.40 0.13
CA MET A 213 6.02 -1.42 1.60
C MET A 213 5.65 -2.82 2.12
N SER A 214 5.19 -3.71 1.22
CA SER A 214 5.09 -5.14 1.52
C SER A 214 6.41 -5.81 1.91
N TYR A 215 7.54 -5.13 1.72
CA TYR A 215 8.82 -5.40 2.37
C TYR A 215 8.67 -5.78 3.86
N GLY A 216 7.72 -5.18 4.58
CA GLY A 216 7.38 -5.50 5.97
C GLY A 216 7.16 -7.00 6.27
N TRP A 217 6.73 -7.79 5.28
CA TRP A 217 6.58 -9.24 5.43
C TRP A 217 7.92 -10.00 5.58
N GLY A 218 9.04 -9.31 5.37
CA GLY A 218 10.41 -9.78 5.59
C GLY A 218 10.93 -9.63 7.01
N ILE A 219 10.15 -9.11 7.96
CA ILE A 219 10.62 -8.92 9.34
C ILE A 219 11.18 -10.21 9.96
N GLY A 220 12.34 -10.10 10.63
CA GLY A 220 13.06 -11.24 11.22
C GLY A 220 13.71 -12.19 10.21
N HIS A 221 13.89 -11.78 8.95
CA HIS A 221 14.58 -12.59 7.95
C HIS A 221 16.08 -12.76 8.31
N PRO A 222 16.61 -14.00 8.39
CA PRO A 222 17.94 -14.24 8.95
C PRO A 222 19.10 -13.78 8.06
N ASP A 223 18.86 -13.68 6.75
CA ASP A 223 19.87 -13.34 5.75
C ASP A 223 19.60 -11.96 5.13
N HIS A 224 18.76 -11.12 5.76
CA HIS A 224 18.42 -9.78 5.30
C HIS A 224 18.38 -8.81 6.49
N PRO A 225 19.05 -7.64 6.44
CA PRO A 225 19.20 -6.74 7.60
C PRO A 225 17.96 -5.86 7.81
N PHE A 226 16.77 -6.46 7.93
CA PHE A 226 15.50 -5.75 7.94
C PHE A 226 15.45 -4.62 8.99
N GLU A 227 15.78 -4.93 10.24
CA GLU A 227 15.70 -3.99 11.36
C GLU A 227 16.68 -2.83 11.20
N ASP A 228 17.94 -3.11 10.83
CA ASP A 228 18.97 -2.10 10.58
C ASP A 228 18.58 -1.19 9.40
N THR A 229 17.96 -1.76 8.35
CA THR A 229 17.44 -0.99 7.22
C THR A 229 16.30 -0.06 7.65
N ILE A 230 15.34 -0.55 8.45
CA ILE A 230 14.24 0.29 8.94
C ILE A 230 14.77 1.41 9.84
N GLU A 231 15.72 1.12 10.74
CA GLU A 231 16.37 2.14 11.56
C GLU A 231 17.01 3.23 10.70
N THR A 232 17.75 2.83 9.66
CA THR A 232 18.41 3.76 8.73
C THR A 232 17.40 4.61 7.96
N LEU A 233 16.26 4.04 7.56
CA LEU A 233 15.21 4.78 6.84
C LEU A 233 14.44 5.75 7.72
N VAL A 234 14.24 5.44 9.02
CA VAL A 234 13.65 6.39 9.96
C VAL A 234 14.59 7.55 10.25
N ASP A 235 15.88 7.27 10.50
CA ASP A 235 16.89 8.32 10.68
C ASP A 235 17.01 9.20 9.42
N GLY A 236 16.83 8.56 8.27
CA GLY A 236 16.69 9.22 6.98
C GLY A 236 15.29 9.72 6.68
N GLU A 237 14.43 10.12 7.63
CA GLU A 237 13.07 10.71 7.45
C GLU A 237 12.22 10.13 6.27
N TYR A 238 12.21 8.80 6.11
CA TYR A 238 11.31 8.07 5.20
C TYR A 238 10.11 7.48 5.97
N GLU A 239 9.59 8.18 6.98
CA GLU A 239 8.62 7.62 7.93
C GLU A 239 7.33 7.17 7.28
N ILE A 240 6.88 7.80 6.18
CA ILE A 240 5.65 7.35 5.49
C ILE A 240 5.84 5.92 4.97
N TRP A 241 6.91 5.67 4.22
CA TRP A 241 7.19 4.33 3.71
C TRP A 241 7.46 3.34 4.84
N VAL A 242 8.24 3.75 5.84
CA VAL A 242 8.56 2.89 7.00
C VAL A 242 7.30 2.53 7.79
N SER A 243 6.41 3.49 8.04
CA SER A 243 5.20 3.28 8.83
C SER A 243 4.32 2.22 8.18
N THR A 244 4.13 2.26 6.87
CA THR A 244 3.38 1.23 6.14
C THR A 244 4.14 -0.10 6.07
N ALA A 245 5.47 -0.09 5.95
CA ALA A 245 6.25 -1.32 6.08
C ALA A 245 6.09 -1.97 7.47
N ILE A 246 6.00 -1.17 8.54
CA ILE A 246 5.70 -1.64 9.90
C ILE A 246 4.24 -2.13 9.99
N GLU A 247 3.27 -1.47 9.33
CA GLU A 247 1.89 -1.96 9.21
C GLU A 247 1.90 -3.39 8.64
N HIS A 248 2.55 -3.61 7.49
CA HIS A 248 2.73 -4.95 6.91
C HIS A 248 3.44 -5.92 7.87
N ALA A 249 4.47 -5.46 8.60
CA ALA A 249 5.19 -6.29 9.56
C ALA A 249 4.31 -6.72 10.75
N MET A 250 3.40 -5.87 11.23
CA MET A 250 2.45 -6.23 12.29
C MET A 250 1.57 -7.42 11.86
N HIS A 251 1.17 -7.47 10.59
CA HIS A 251 0.42 -8.60 10.03
C HIS A 251 1.26 -9.86 9.80
N ALA A 252 2.58 -9.71 9.65
CA ALA A 252 3.49 -10.82 9.47
C ALA A 252 3.99 -11.43 10.80
N ASP A 253 4.20 -10.59 11.81
CA ASP A 253 4.69 -10.92 13.15
C ASP A 253 4.53 -9.73 14.12
N GLN A 254 3.39 -9.63 14.80
CA GLN A 254 3.10 -8.52 15.72
C GLN A 254 4.11 -8.37 16.87
N HIS A 255 4.75 -9.45 17.31
CA HIS A 255 5.75 -9.36 18.38
C HIS A 255 7.06 -8.76 17.88
N ALA A 256 7.58 -9.26 16.76
CA ALA A 256 8.80 -8.72 16.17
C ALA A 256 8.61 -7.25 15.73
N ALA A 257 7.45 -6.93 15.15
CA ALA A 257 7.14 -5.54 14.76
C ALA A 257 7.05 -4.61 15.97
N THR A 258 6.49 -5.09 17.09
CA THR A 258 6.48 -4.31 18.35
C THR A 258 7.88 -4.11 18.91
N ASP A 259 8.73 -5.14 18.88
CA ASP A 259 10.13 -5.03 19.33
C ASP A 259 10.89 -3.98 18.49
N LEU A 260 10.66 -3.95 17.16
CA LEU A 260 11.21 -2.96 16.26
C LEU A 260 10.71 -1.54 16.60
N VAL A 261 9.40 -1.34 16.76
CA VAL A 261 8.83 -0.04 17.14
C VAL A 261 9.44 0.45 18.45
N GLU A 262 9.51 -0.38 19.49
CA GLU A 262 10.15 -0.03 20.76
C GLU A 262 11.63 0.36 20.56
N ALA A 263 12.38 -0.36 19.71
CA ALA A 263 13.78 -0.06 19.41
C ALA A 263 13.94 1.31 18.73
N LEU A 264 13.10 1.64 17.74
CA LEU A 264 13.12 2.94 17.07
C LEU A 264 12.89 4.11 18.05
N PHE A 265 11.90 3.98 18.94
CA PHE A 265 11.63 4.99 19.96
C PHE A 265 12.72 5.06 21.03
N ALA A 266 13.31 3.92 21.42
CA ALA A 266 14.41 3.88 22.37
C ALA A 266 15.71 4.48 21.81
N ALA A 267 15.95 4.33 20.50
CA ALA A 267 17.06 4.97 19.79
C ALA A 267 16.89 6.49 19.70
N GLY A 268 15.64 7.00 19.80
CA GLY A 268 15.35 8.43 19.78
C GLY A 268 15.46 9.06 18.40
N ILE A 269 15.35 8.26 17.34
CA ILE A 269 15.42 8.69 15.94
C ILE A 269 14.05 9.06 15.35
N VAL A 270 12.96 8.70 16.02
CA VAL A 270 11.60 9.05 15.59
C VAL A 270 11.35 10.54 15.90
N THR A 271 11.36 11.38 14.86
CA THR A 271 11.14 12.82 14.99
C THR A 271 9.68 13.16 15.27
N ASP A 272 8.76 12.52 14.57
CA ASP A 272 7.31 12.67 14.76
C ASP A 272 6.66 11.32 15.12
N PRO A 273 6.31 11.10 16.40
CA PRO A 273 5.67 9.86 16.83
C PRO A 273 4.38 9.53 16.09
N ALA A 274 3.61 10.52 15.63
CA ALA A 274 2.36 10.27 14.90
C ALA A 274 2.63 9.62 13.54
N GLN A 275 3.75 9.97 12.88
CA GLN A 275 4.12 9.39 11.59
C GLN A 275 4.38 7.89 11.65
N ILE A 276 4.94 7.38 12.74
CA ILE A 276 5.12 5.94 12.93
C ILE A 276 3.88 5.28 13.53
N LEU A 277 3.19 5.92 14.48
CA LEU A 277 2.16 5.24 15.28
C LEU A 277 0.74 5.31 14.70
N HIS A 278 0.46 6.13 13.68
CA HIS A 278 -0.89 6.20 13.06
C HIS A 278 -1.32 4.87 12.40
N LEU A 279 -0.37 4.01 12.01
CA LEU A 279 -0.65 2.66 11.50
C LEU A 279 -1.50 1.84 12.49
N LEU A 280 -1.35 2.09 13.80
CA LEU A 280 -2.09 1.35 14.82
C LEU A 280 -3.59 1.59 14.70
N GLY A 281 -4.01 2.81 14.37
CA GLY A 281 -5.42 3.15 14.15
C GLY A 281 -5.98 2.42 12.94
N ARG A 282 -5.22 2.37 11.83
CA ARG A 282 -5.63 1.63 10.62
C ARG A 282 -5.84 0.15 10.88
N ILE A 283 -4.92 -0.47 11.63
CA ILE A 283 -5.01 -1.89 12.01
C ILE A 283 -6.22 -2.12 12.92
N ASP A 284 -6.47 -1.24 13.90
CA ASP A 284 -7.58 -1.37 14.85
C ASP A 284 -8.96 -1.18 14.17
N ASP A 285 -9.03 -0.32 13.15
CA ASP A 285 -10.20 -0.17 12.27
C ASP A 285 -10.44 -1.38 11.35
N GLY A 286 -9.51 -2.34 11.34
CA GLY A 286 -9.62 -3.57 10.54
C GLY A 286 -9.34 -3.36 9.05
N TYR A 287 -8.65 -2.28 8.68
CA TYR A 287 -8.19 -2.12 7.31
C TYR A 287 -7.10 -3.16 6.99
N PRO A 288 -7.10 -3.73 5.76
CA PRO A 288 -5.94 -4.47 5.31
C PRO A 288 -4.73 -3.51 5.17
N PRO A 289 -3.50 -4.05 5.13
CA PRO A 289 -2.31 -3.26 4.89
C PRO A 289 -2.46 -2.38 3.64
N ASP A 290 -1.91 -1.16 3.70
CA ASP A 290 -2.01 -0.23 2.59
C ASP A 290 -1.32 -0.77 1.33
N THR A 291 -2.08 -0.83 0.24
CA THR A 291 -1.65 -1.48 -0.99
C THR A 291 -2.34 -0.84 -2.19
N SER A 292 -1.76 -1.01 -3.37
CA SER A 292 -2.40 -0.60 -4.60
C SER A 292 -3.56 -1.54 -5.00
N ASP A 293 -4.20 -1.27 -6.14
CA ASP A 293 -5.27 -2.13 -6.66
C ASP A 293 -4.78 -3.58 -6.92
N HIS A 294 -5.69 -4.55 -6.99
CA HIS A 294 -5.39 -5.94 -7.41
C HIS A 294 -4.62 -6.84 -6.41
N TRP A 295 -4.50 -6.45 -5.15
CA TRP A 295 -3.97 -7.35 -4.10
C TRP A 295 -4.92 -8.50 -3.73
N ASP A 296 -6.23 -8.26 -3.73
CA ASP A 296 -7.24 -9.26 -3.34
C ASP A 296 -6.91 -9.90 -1.98
N TRP A 297 -6.77 -9.06 -0.95
CA TRP A 297 -6.40 -9.47 0.41
C TRP A 297 -7.26 -10.59 0.97
N GLY A 298 -8.54 -10.69 0.58
CA GLY A 298 -9.39 -11.81 1.00
C GLY A 298 -8.95 -13.18 0.50
N SER A 299 -8.23 -13.23 -0.62
CA SER A 299 -7.60 -14.47 -1.10
C SER A 299 -6.26 -14.77 -0.43
N LEU A 300 -5.53 -13.73 -0.03
CA LEU A 300 -4.19 -13.83 0.56
C LEU A 300 -4.23 -14.14 2.05
N LEU A 301 -5.14 -13.47 2.77
CA LEU A 301 -5.40 -13.60 4.19
C LEU A 301 -6.93 -13.55 4.40
N PRO A 302 -7.61 -14.70 4.28
CA PRO A 302 -9.05 -14.78 4.53
C PRO A 302 -9.46 -14.34 5.95
N GLU A 303 -8.53 -14.44 6.90
CA GLU A 303 -8.69 -14.03 8.30
C GLU A 303 -9.01 -12.53 8.44
N PHE A 304 -8.55 -11.68 7.52
CA PHE A 304 -8.85 -10.24 7.53
C PHE A 304 -10.36 -9.93 7.46
N HIS A 305 -11.19 -10.83 6.91
CA HIS A 305 -12.59 -10.54 6.60
C HIS A 305 -13.59 -11.03 7.64
N ALA A 306 -13.15 -11.82 8.64
CA ALA A 306 -14.07 -12.45 9.58
C ALA A 306 -14.18 -11.71 10.92
N ASP A 307 -13.04 -11.36 11.53
CA ASP A 307 -13.01 -10.84 12.91
C ASP A 307 -12.06 -9.63 13.10
N GLY A 308 -11.48 -9.10 12.01
CA GLY A 308 -10.49 -8.01 12.07
C GLY A 308 -9.09 -8.49 12.44
N PHE A 309 -8.22 -7.57 12.86
CA PHE A 309 -6.88 -7.91 13.35
C PHE A 309 -6.93 -8.39 14.80
N ASP A 310 -6.41 -9.61 15.05
CA ASP A 310 -6.37 -10.20 16.39
C ASP A 310 -5.10 -9.76 17.15
N TRP A 311 -5.22 -8.65 17.88
CA TRP A 311 -4.17 -8.15 18.76
C TRP A 311 -3.88 -9.13 19.91
N ASP A 312 -2.62 -9.54 20.06
CA ASP A 312 -2.16 -10.11 21.34
C ASP A 312 -2.28 -9.01 22.41
N PRO A 313 -3.00 -9.23 23.52
CA PRO A 313 -3.14 -8.24 24.58
C PRO A 313 -1.81 -7.68 25.09
N VAL A 314 -0.75 -8.51 25.16
CA VAL A 314 0.59 -8.09 25.57
C VAL A 314 1.19 -7.12 24.54
N VAL A 315 0.98 -7.38 23.25
CA VAL A 315 1.42 -6.46 22.19
C VAL A 315 0.67 -5.13 22.27
N ARG A 316 -0.66 -5.17 22.43
CA ARG A 316 -1.47 -3.96 22.58
C ARG A 316 -0.99 -3.13 23.77
N ASP A 317 -0.77 -3.76 24.93
CA ASP A 317 -0.29 -3.06 26.13
C ASP A 317 1.10 -2.42 25.94
N ARG A 318 2.02 -3.11 25.26
CA ARG A 318 3.36 -2.58 24.94
C ARG A 318 3.30 -1.38 24.01
N LEU A 319 2.53 -1.46 22.93
CA LEU A 319 2.35 -0.35 22.00
C LEU A 319 1.65 0.84 22.66
N ARG A 320 0.68 0.59 23.55
CA ARG A 320 0.09 1.67 24.37
C ARG A 320 1.13 2.33 25.28
N ALA A 321 2.06 1.57 25.84
CA ALA A 321 3.16 2.14 26.62
C ALA A 321 4.06 3.04 25.75
N VAL A 322 4.39 2.64 24.53
CA VAL A 322 5.15 3.47 23.58
C VAL A 322 4.45 4.81 23.32
N VAL A 323 3.13 4.79 23.03
CA VAL A 323 2.32 6.01 22.81
C VAL A 323 2.36 6.96 24.02
N VAL A 324 2.37 6.41 25.23
CA VAL A 324 2.47 7.20 26.47
C VAL A 324 3.88 7.74 26.67
N ASP A 325 4.89 6.91 26.51
CA ASP A 325 6.29 7.23 26.81
C ASP A 325 6.87 8.25 25.82
N CYS A 326 6.51 8.18 24.53
CA CYS A 326 6.88 9.19 23.54
C CYS A 326 6.12 10.53 23.74
N GLY A 327 5.09 10.55 24.59
CA GLY A 327 4.31 11.74 24.91
C GLY A 327 3.17 12.04 23.94
N LEU A 328 2.93 11.20 22.94
CA LEU A 328 1.82 11.33 21.98
C LEU A 328 0.46 11.29 22.68
N ALA A 329 0.31 10.45 23.72
CA ALA A 329 -0.91 10.36 24.52
C ALA A 329 -1.41 11.70 25.09
N ARG A 330 -0.54 12.71 25.28
CA ARG A 330 -0.93 14.05 25.80
C ARG A 330 -1.70 14.89 24.77
N GLN A 331 -1.68 14.46 23.52
CA GLN A 331 -2.35 15.11 22.38
C GLN A 331 -3.68 14.43 22.04
N LEU A 332 -3.95 13.28 22.67
CA LEU A 332 -5.14 12.46 22.44
C LEU A 332 -6.19 12.70 23.55
N PRO A 333 -7.46 12.27 23.36
CA PRO A 333 -8.48 12.27 24.41
C PRO A 333 -8.06 11.47 25.65
N ASP A 334 -8.69 11.73 26.80
CA ASP A 334 -8.37 11.03 28.07
C ASP A 334 -8.64 9.51 27.99
N ASP A 335 -9.61 9.10 27.17
CA ASP A 335 -10.05 7.73 26.92
C ASP A 335 -9.63 7.21 25.53
N TRP A 336 -8.46 7.68 25.05
CA TRP A 336 -7.98 7.37 23.69
C TRP A 336 -7.84 5.88 23.40
N GLU A 337 -8.13 5.56 22.14
CA GLU A 337 -7.84 4.29 21.47
C GLU A 337 -6.85 4.52 20.30
N PHE A 338 -6.34 3.44 19.71
CA PHE A 338 -5.39 3.57 18.59
C PHE A 338 -6.00 4.30 17.39
N THR A 339 -7.32 4.20 17.18
CA THR A 339 -8.06 4.90 16.13
C THR A 339 -8.03 6.43 16.27
N ASP A 340 -7.71 6.96 17.45
CA ASP A 340 -7.56 8.40 17.66
C ASP A 340 -6.20 8.93 17.19
N ILE A 341 -5.25 8.05 16.88
CA ILE A 341 -3.93 8.41 16.35
C ILE A 341 -4.05 8.66 14.85
N VAL A 342 -4.03 9.93 14.47
CA VAL A 342 -4.12 10.38 13.08
C VAL A 342 -2.89 11.21 12.68
N LEU A 343 -2.59 11.24 11.38
CA LEU A 343 -1.55 12.10 10.77
C LEU A 343 -1.99 13.56 10.67
#